data_AF-A0A5J5CPN2-F1
#
_entry.id   AF-A0A5J5CPN2-F1
#
_cell.length_a   1.000
_cell.length_b   1.000
_cell.length_c   1.000
_cell.angle_alpha   90.00
_cell.angle_beta   90.00
_cell.angle_gamma   90.00
#
_symmetry.space_group_name_H-M   'P 1'
#
loop_
_entity.id
_entity.type
_entity.pdbx_description
1 polymer ?
#
loop_
_entity_poly.entity_id
_entity_poly.type
_entity_poly.pdbx_seq_one_letter_code
_entity_poly.pdbx_strand_id
1 'polypeptide(L)'
;MSLLQLSELFVSFEEKPQGAASLAQVHKAVLHDGRTVAIKVQHPKVQKQMSRDIAVMEVLLRAVHWLFPDFAFMWLVEEAKKNIPLELDFLNEGHNAERLANMLAHLPFLKIPIIHWDLSTKRILTMEFAEGGQISENLGKMYSEMIFVHGFVHCDPHPGNVLVRKCLQSKKTEIILLDHGLYQVLESDFRLNYCRLWQALIKGDMSGVERYSLRLGAGDLYPLFACVLTARSWTAINVGISSVPVTHSE
;
A
#
# COMPACT_ATOMS: atom_id res chain seq x y z
N MET A 1 21.18 3.53 -18.96
CA MET A 1 21.44 2.50 -20.00
C MET A 1 21.60 3.20 -21.32
N SER A 2 22.62 2.84 -22.10
CA SER A 2 22.72 3.26 -23.50
C SER A 2 21.79 2.39 -24.37
N LEU A 3 21.42 2.87 -25.56
CA LEU A 3 20.55 2.14 -26.49
C LEU A 3 21.12 0.75 -26.88
N LEU A 4 22.44 0.63 -26.98
CA LEU A 4 23.14 -0.63 -27.28
C LEU A 4 22.94 -1.70 -26.19
N GLN A 5 22.87 -1.29 -24.91
CA GLN A 5 22.64 -2.21 -23.79
C GLN A 5 21.18 -2.67 -23.69
N LEU A 6 20.23 -1.90 -24.23
CA LEU A 6 18.82 -2.28 -24.23
C LEU A 6 18.53 -3.36 -25.27
N SER A 7 19.11 -3.27 -26.46
CA SER A 7 18.96 -4.29 -27.51
C SER A 7 19.55 -5.65 -27.15
N GLU A 8 20.55 -5.68 -26.27
CA GLU A 8 21.11 -6.95 -25.76
C GLU A 8 20.13 -7.66 -24.81
N LEU A 9 19.32 -6.90 -24.07
CA LEU A 9 18.41 -7.44 -23.05
C LEU A 9 16.98 -7.66 -23.56
N PHE A 10 16.54 -6.85 -24.54
CA PHE A 10 15.15 -6.80 -25.00
C PHE A 10 15.07 -6.91 -26.52
N VAL A 11 14.08 -7.67 -27.00
CA VAL A 11 13.65 -7.69 -28.41
C VAL A 11 13.02 -6.35 -28.78
N SER A 12 12.22 -5.80 -27.88
CA SER A 12 11.62 -4.48 -28.03
C SER A 12 11.48 -3.78 -26.68
N PHE A 13 11.61 -2.47 -26.69
CA PHE A 13 11.46 -1.63 -25.51
C PHE A 13 10.66 -0.37 -25.91
N GLU A 14 9.55 -0.12 -25.22
CA GLU A 14 8.73 1.08 -25.43
C GLU A 14 9.37 2.29 -24.71
N GLU A 15 10.01 3.17 -25.48
CA GLU A 15 10.65 4.38 -24.94
C GLU A 15 9.66 5.32 -24.25
N LYS A 16 8.42 5.37 -24.74
CA LYS A 16 7.36 6.13 -24.10
C LYS A 16 6.85 5.34 -22.88
N PRO A 17 6.87 5.91 -21.67
CA PRO A 17 6.36 5.21 -20.50
C PRO A 17 4.85 5.02 -20.61
N GLN A 18 4.35 3.88 -20.14
CA GLN A 18 2.92 3.59 -20.04
C GLN A 18 2.27 4.23 -18.82
N GLY A 19 3.07 4.47 -17.78
CA GLY A 19 2.65 5.17 -16.57
C GLY A 19 3.83 5.89 -15.93
N ALA A 20 3.51 6.97 -15.22
CA ALA A 20 4.45 7.70 -14.38
C ALA A 20 3.82 7.85 -13.00
N ALA A 21 4.56 7.43 -11.98
CA ALA A 21 4.25 7.63 -10.57
C ALA A 21 5.20 8.68 -9.97
N SER A 22 5.03 8.99 -8.69
CA SER A 22 5.83 9.99 -7.96
C SER A 22 7.35 9.76 -8.05
N LEU A 23 7.80 8.50 -7.98
CA LEU A 23 9.23 8.15 -7.89
C LEU A 23 9.81 7.53 -9.17
N ALA A 24 8.95 7.04 -10.08
CA ALA A 24 9.38 6.22 -11.20
C ALA A 24 8.45 6.26 -12.41
N GLN A 25 9.00 5.85 -13.55
CA GLN A 25 8.31 5.62 -14.80
C GLN A 25 8.26 4.12 -15.11
N VAL A 26 7.18 3.66 -15.73
CA VAL A 26 6.99 2.25 -16.11
C VAL A 26 7.02 2.13 -17.63
N HIS A 27 7.91 1.29 -18.14
CA HIS A 27 8.05 0.97 -19.55
C HIS A 27 7.63 -0.47 -19.83
N LYS A 28 7.09 -0.73 -21.02
CA LYS A 28 6.82 -2.08 -21.50
C LYS A 28 7.97 -2.55 -22.38
N ALA A 29 8.37 -3.80 -22.22
CA ALA A 29 9.39 -4.42 -23.06
C ALA A 29 9.08 -5.90 -23.31
N VAL A 30 9.76 -6.48 -24.29
CA VAL A 30 9.68 -7.91 -24.62
C VAL A 30 11.09 -8.51 -24.53
N LEU A 31 11.23 -9.59 -23.75
CA LEU A 31 12.47 -10.35 -23.59
C LEU A 31 12.74 -11.22 -24.83
N HIS A 32 13.98 -11.69 -24.99
CA HIS A 32 14.38 -12.60 -26.08
C HIS A 32 13.68 -13.96 -26.06
N ASP A 33 13.14 -14.37 -24.91
CA ASP A 33 12.31 -15.58 -24.79
C ASP A 33 10.81 -15.33 -25.11
N GLY A 34 10.46 -14.12 -25.52
CA GLY A 34 9.10 -13.73 -25.90
C GLY A 34 8.21 -13.28 -24.73
N ARG A 35 8.68 -13.31 -23.47
CA ARG A 35 7.91 -12.80 -22.33
C ARG A 35 7.82 -11.28 -22.37
N THR A 36 6.63 -10.75 -22.09
CA THR A 36 6.39 -9.31 -21.94
C THR A 36 6.58 -8.89 -20.49
N VAL A 37 7.35 -7.82 -20.27
CA VAL A 37 7.70 -7.31 -18.93
C VAL A 37 7.36 -5.83 -18.78
N ALA A 38 7.00 -5.45 -17.55
CA ALA A 38 6.95 -4.07 -17.08
C ALA A 38 8.28 -3.73 -16.39
N ILE A 39 8.86 -2.58 -16.73
CA ILE A 39 10.14 -2.12 -16.22
C ILE A 39 9.91 -0.77 -15.51
N LYS A 40 9.87 -0.81 -14.18
CA LYS A 40 9.77 0.38 -13.32
C LYS A 40 11.18 0.95 -13.15
N VAL A 41 11.40 2.19 -13.60
CA VAL A 41 12.69 2.88 -13.57
C VAL A 41 12.59 4.13 -12.70
N GLN A 42 13.42 4.23 -11.67
CA GLN A 42 13.44 5.41 -10.81
C GLN A 42 13.87 6.66 -11.57
N HIS A 43 13.20 7.78 -11.27
CA HIS A 43 13.61 9.07 -11.80
C HIS A 43 15.04 9.42 -11.34
N PRO A 44 15.92 9.91 -12.23
CA PRO A 44 17.34 10.12 -11.92
C PRO A 44 17.62 10.98 -10.68
N LYS A 45 16.78 11.99 -10.44
CA LYS A 45 16.98 13.02 -9.42
C LYS A 45 16.43 12.65 -8.04
N VAL A 46 15.50 11.71 -7.95
CA VAL A 46 14.73 11.41 -6.73
C VAL A 46 15.66 11.07 -5.57
N GLN A 47 16.55 10.10 -5.72
CA GLN A 47 17.42 9.67 -4.62
C GLN A 47 18.32 10.80 -4.04
N LYS A 48 18.78 11.74 -4.89
CA LYS A 48 19.63 12.85 -4.45
C LYS A 48 18.82 14.00 -3.84
N GLN A 49 17.60 14.20 -4.27
CA GLN A 49 16.71 15.25 -3.77
C GLN A 49 16.08 14.85 -2.45
N MET A 50 15.80 13.57 -2.25
CA MET A 50 15.02 13.10 -1.09
C MET A 50 15.67 13.39 0.26
N SER A 51 16.99 13.20 0.40
CA SER A 51 17.68 13.56 1.65
C SER A 51 17.61 15.06 1.95
N ARG A 52 17.54 15.91 0.93
CA ARG A 52 17.38 17.36 1.10
C ARG A 52 15.95 17.70 1.48
N ASP A 53 14.97 17.06 0.86
CA ASP A 53 13.55 17.30 1.14
C ASP A 53 13.21 16.92 2.59
N ILE A 54 13.71 15.76 3.07
CA ILE A 54 13.57 15.36 4.48
C ILE A 54 14.22 16.39 5.41
N ALA A 55 15.42 16.87 5.09
CA ALA A 55 16.11 17.86 5.93
C ALA A 55 15.35 19.20 5.97
N VAL A 56 14.79 19.64 4.85
CA VAL A 56 13.95 20.84 4.78
C VAL A 56 12.67 20.65 5.59
N MET A 57 11.99 19.51 5.46
CA MET A 57 10.81 19.17 6.25
C MET A 57 11.12 19.21 7.74
N GLU A 58 12.24 18.63 8.17
CA GLU A 58 12.67 18.63 9.56
C GLU A 58 12.91 20.04 10.10
N VAL A 59 13.62 20.88 9.35
CA VAL A 59 13.89 22.27 9.75
C VAL A 59 12.60 23.07 9.87
N LEU A 60 11.70 22.96 8.89
CA LEU A 60 10.43 23.66 8.90
C LEU A 60 9.55 23.21 10.08
N LEU A 61 9.45 21.91 10.33
CA LEU A 61 8.63 21.39 11.43
C LEU A 61 9.20 21.74 12.80
N ARG A 62 10.52 21.79 12.95
CA ARG A 62 11.16 22.33 14.17
C ARG A 62 10.86 23.81 14.36
N ALA A 63 10.88 24.61 13.30
CA ALA A 63 10.55 26.04 13.37
C ALA A 63 9.08 26.28 13.73
N VAL A 64 8.16 25.50 13.15
CA VAL A 64 6.72 25.55 13.49
C VAL A 64 6.51 25.11 14.94
N HIS A 65 7.14 24.02 15.38
CA HIS A 65 7.06 23.57 16.77
C HIS A 65 7.60 24.61 17.76
N TRP A 66 8.66 25.34 17.38
CA TRP A 66 9.18 26.45 18.19
C TRP A 66 8.18 27.60 18.31
N LEU A 67 7.45 27.94 17.25
CA LEU A 67 6.44 29.00 17.24
C LEU A 67 5.11 28.56 17.89
N PHE A 68 4.76 27.28 17.75
CA PHE A 68 3.54 26.64 18.24
C PHE A 68 3.90 25.33 18.96
N PRO A 69 4.23 25.37 20.27
CA PRO A 69 4.67 24.18 21.02
C PRO A 69 3.68 23.01 21.01
N ASP A 70 2.38 23.30 20.91
CA ASP A 70 1.33 22.27 20.83
C ASP A 70 1.28 21.55 19.47
N PHE A 71 2.07 21.99 18.48
CA PHE A 71 2.14 21.39 17.16
C PHE A 71 2.99 20.11 17.18
N ALA A 72 2.33 18.95 17.12
CA ALA A 72 2.95 17.64 17.28
C ALA A 72 2.99 16.81 15.98
N PHE A 73 3.74 17.28 14.98
CA PHE A 73 3.93 16.56 13.69
C PHE A 73 5.35 16.06 13.45
N MET A 74 6.25 16.16 14.44
CA MET A 74 7.63 15.66 14.31
C MET A 74 7.68 14.16 14.00
N TRP A 75 6.71 13.39 14.50
CA TRP A 75 6.59 11.95 14.19
C TRP A 75 6.45 11.67 12.69
N LEU A 76 5.85 12.59 11.91
CA LEU A 76 5.71 12.43 10.46
C LEU A 76 7.06 12.46 9.75
N VAL A 77 8.00 13.28 10.25
CA VAL A 77 9.37 13.34 9.72
C VAL A 77 10.10 12.04 10.00
N GLU A 78 9.96 11.51 11.21
CA GLU A 78 10.60 10.27 11.61
C GLU A 78 10.05 9.08 10.81
N GLU A 79 8.74 9.06 10.55
CA GLU A 79 8.12 8.06 9.69
C GLU A 79 8.59 8.19 8.23
N ALA A 80 8.70 9.41 7.70
CA ALA A 80 9.23 9.66 6.36
C ALA A 80 10.69 9.22 6.23
N LYS A 81 11.54 9.53 7.24
CA LYS A 81 12.95 9.09 7.30
C LYS A 81 13.08 7.57 7.26
N LYS A 82 12.14 6.86 7.86
CA LYS A 82 12.12 5.39 7.89
C LYS A 82 11.60 4.78 6.59
N ASN A 83 10.51 5.31 6.04
CA ASN A 83 9.79 4.66 4.92
C ASN A 83 10.30 5.06 3.53
N ILE A 84 10.71 6.32 3.33
CA ILE A 84 11.19 6.78 2.01
C ILE A 84 12.38 5.96 1.51
N PRO A 85 13.40 5.62 2.33
CA PRO A 85 14.50 4.77 1.86
C PRO A 85 14.05 3.38 1.40
N LEU A 86 13.00 2.82 2.02
CA LEU A 86 12.43 1.51 1.65
C LEU A 86 11.69 1.60 0.31
N GLU A 87 10.99 2.71 0.07
CA GLU A 87 10.29 2.99 -1.19
C GLU A 87 11.26 3.21 -2.37
N LEU A 88 12.47 3.72 -2.08
CA LEU A 88 13.55 3.90 -3.05
C LEU A 88 14.42 2.65 -3.25
N ASP A 89 14.15 1.55 -2.55
CA ASP A 89 14.82 0.28 -2.77
C ASP A 89 13.88 -0.67 -3.53
N PHE A 90 13.99 -0.70 -4.85
CA PHE A 90 13.13 -1.55 -5.67
C PHE A 90 13.36 -3.05 -5.46
N LEU A 91 14.46 -3.46 -4.84
CA LEU A 91 14.61 -4.85 -4.41
C LEU A 91 13.71 -5.15 -3.21
N ASN A 92 13.52 -4.19 -2.29
CA ASN A 92 12.58 -4.31 -1.19
C ASN A 92 11.14 -4.44 -1.70
N GLU A 93 10.76 -3.63 -2.70
CA GLU A 93 9.46 -3.76 -3.38
C GLU A 93 9.26 -5.16 -3.97
N GLY A 94 10.24 -5.70 -4.71
CA GLY A 94 10.17 -7.06 -5.25
C GLY A 94 10.02 -8.14 -4.18
N HIS A 95 10.74 -8.03 -3.06
CA HIS A 95 10.64 -9.00 -1.96
C HIS A 95 9.28 -8.92 -1.25
N ASN A 96 8.71 -7.72 -1.11
CA ASN A 96 7.35 -7.55 -0.58
C ASN A 96 6.31 -8.19 -1.51
N ALA A 97 6.48 -8.08 -2.83
CA ALA A 97 5.61 -8.72 -3.81
C ALA A 97 5.61 -10.24 -3.66
N GLU A 98 6.79 -10.88 -3.61
CA GLU A 98 6.90 -12.32 -3.43
C GLU A 98 6.37 -12.79 -2.06
N ARG A 99 6.65 -12.03 -1.00
CA ARG A 99 6.11 -12.32 0.33
C ARG A 99 4.58 -12.32 0.32
N LEU A 100 3.96 -11.30 -0.28
CA LEU A 100 2.51 -11.22 -0.36
C LEU A 100 1.94 -12.34 -1.25
N ALA A 101 2.62 -12.69 -2.35
CA ALA A 101 2.20 -13.74 -3.28
C ALA A 101 2.15 -15.10 -2.58
N ASN A 102 3.16 -15.42 -1.79
CA ASN A 102 3.21 -16.64 -1.00
C ASN A 102 2.14 -16.63 0.12
N MET A 103 1.98 -15.48 0.80
CA MET A 103 1.04 -15.32 1.91
C MET A 103 -0.42 -15.51 1.48
N LEU A 104 -0.77 -15.05 0.28
CA LEU A 104 -2.14 -15.03 -0.24
C LEU A 104 -2.36 -16.00 -1.41
N ALA A 105 -1.48 -16.99 -1.58
CA ALA A 105 -1.53 -17.95 -2.69
C ALA A 105 -2.86 -18.74 -2.77
N HIS A 106 -3.58 -18.85 -1.64
CA HIS A 106 -4.89 -19.49 -1.57
C HIS A 106 -6.05 -18.64 -2.10
N LEU A 107 -5.82 -17.36 -2.43
CA LEU A 107 -6.83 -16.48 -3.01
C LEU A 107 -6.79 -16.55 -4.54
N PRO A 108 -7.67 -17.34 -5.20
CA PRO A 108 -7.59 -17.59 -6.65
C PRO A 108 -7.94 -16.38 -7.51
N PHE A 109 -8.41 -15.29 -6.90
CA PHE A 109 -8.74 -14.04 -7.58
C PHE A 109 -7.60 -13.02 -7.49
N LEU A 110 -6.50 -13.31 -6.79
CA LEU A 110 -5.38 -12.39 -6.63
C LEU A 110 -4.20 -12.88 -7.47
N LYS A 111 -3.66 -11.98 -8.28
CA LYS A 111 -2.43 -12.16 -9.03
C LYS A 111 -1.44 -11.10 -8.60
N ILE A 112 -0.21 -11.53 -8.34
CA ILE A 112 0.94 -10.64 -8.15
C ILE A 112 1.91 -10.93 -9.30
N PRO A 113 2.37 -9.91 -10.04
CA PRO A 113 3.37 -10.07 -11.08
C PRO A 113 4.63 -10.77 -10.58
N ILE A 114 5.17 -11.69 -11.38
CA ILE A 114 6.44 -12.36 -11.07
C ILE A 114 7.59 -11.36 -11.25
N ILE A 115 8.53 -11.35 -10.32
CA ILE A 115 9.72 -10.50 -10.39
C ILE A 115 10.82 -11.19 -11.21
N HIS A 116 11.44 -10.43 -12.12
CA HIS A 116 12.60 -10.84 -12.91
C HIS A 116 13.86 -10.29 -12.23
N TRP A 117 14.39 -11.04 -11.26
CA TRP A 117 15.50 -10.61 -10.41
C TRP A 117 16.82 -10.37 -11.17
N ASP A 118 17.06 -11.16 -12.22
CA ASP A 118 18.19 -11.04 -13.14
C ASP A 118 18.22 -9.70 -13.91
N LEU A 119 17.07 -9.05 -14.01
CA LEU A 119 16.90 -7.75 -14.66
C LEU A 119 16.59 -6.62 -13.67
N SER A 120 16.62 -6.91 -12.36
CA SER A 120 16.25 -5.97 -11.30
C SER A 120 17.45 -5.49 -10.49
N THR A 121 17.38 -4.24 -10.05
CA THR A 121 18.36 -3.56 -9.21
C THR A 121 17.63 -2.66 -8.22
N LYS A 122 18.35 -2.00 -7.32
CA LYS A 122 17.74 -1.00 -6.41
C LYS A 122 16.99 0.13 -7.13
N ARG A 123 17.28 0.39 -8.40
CA ARG A 123 16.71 1.50 -9.19
C ARG A 123 15.82 1.07 -10.35
N ILE A 124 15.79 -0.23 -10.65
CA ILE A 124 15.05 -0.80 -11.77
C ILE A 124 14.36 -2.05 -11.25
N LEU A 125 13.03 -2.11 -11.33
CA LEU A 125 12.27 -3.32 -11.04
C LEU A 125 11.69 -3.85 -12.35
N THR A 126 11.98 -5.10 -12.68
CA THR A 126 11.38 -5.77 -13.83
C THR A 126 10.41 -6.83 -13.34
N MET A 127 9.18 -6.78 -13.82
CA MET A 127 8.12 -7.71 -13.43
C MET A 127 7.26 -8.14 -14.61
N GLU A 128 6.52 -9.24 -14.45
CA GLU A 128 5.53 -9.71 -15.41
C GLU A 128 4.58 -8.58 -15.81
N PHE A 129 4.40 -8.36 -17.11
CA PHE A 129 3.49 -7.33 -17.59
C PHE A 129 2.03 -7.77 -17.44
N ALA A 130 1.18 -6.85 -16.97
CA ALA A 130 -0.23 -7.09 -16.75
C ALA A 130 -1.10 -5.95 -17.31
N GLU A 131 -2.27 -6.31 -17.84
CA GLU A 131 -3.27 -5.37 -18.36
C GLU A 131 -4.63 -5.63 -17.68
N GLY A 132 -5.39 -4.57 -17.39
CA GLY A 132 -6.72 -4.63 -16.78
C GLY A 132 -7.39 -3.26 -16.66
N GLY A 133 -8.66 -3.25 -16.25
CA GLY A 133 -9.45 -2.06 -15.88
C GLY A 133 -9.48 -1.84 -14.36
N GLN A 134 -10.41 -1.02 -13.86
CA GLN A 134 -10.49 -0.68 -12.44
C GLN A 134 -11.73 -1.28 -11.73
N ILE A 135 -11.58 -1.47 -10.41
CA ILE A 135 -12.60 -1.80 -9.38
C ILE A 135 -13.04 -3.28 -9.31
N SER A 136 -12.95 -3.84 -8.10
CA SER A 136 -13.48 -5.17 -7.74
C SER A 136 -13.90 -5.20 -6.27
N GLU A 137 -15.05 -5.83 -5.96
CA GLU A 137 -15.50 -6.10 -4.59
C GLU A 137 -14.53 -7.01 -3.80
N ASN A 138 -13.73 -7.82 -4.50
CA ASN A 138 -12.75 -8.71 -3.87
C ASN A 138 -11.60 -7.95 -3.18
N LEU A 139 -11.47 -6.64 -3.41
CA LEU A 139 -10.46 -5.79 -2.78
C LEU A 139 -10.64 -5.78 -1.25
N GLY A 140 -11.88 -5.68 -0.77
CA GLY A 140 -12.18 -5.70 0.67
C GLY A 140 -11.75 -7.00 1.33
N LYS A 141 -11.95 -8.14 0.66
CA LYS A 141 -11.51 -9.45 1.17
C LYS A 141 -9.99 -9.54 1.27
N MET A 142 -9.28 -9.10 0.24
CA MET A 142 -7.82 -9.08 0.21
C MET A 142 -7.23 -8.25 1.37
N TYR A 143 -7.71 -7.02 1.56
CA TYR A 143 -7.27 -6.16 2.67
C TYR A 143 -7.66 -6.72 4.04
N SER A 144 -8.83 -7.35 4.16
CA SER A 144 -9.23 -8.01 5.40
C SER A 144 -8.26 -9.13 5.80
N GLU A 145 -7.80 -9.93 4.84
CA GLU A 145 -6.81 -10.98 5.10
C GLU A 145 -5.48 -10.39 5.58
N MET A 146 -4.99 -9.35 4.89
CA MET A 146 -3.76 -8.64 5.24
C MET A 146 -3.81 -8.07 6.66
N ILE A 147 -4.90 -7.42 7.02
CA ILE A 147 -5.06 -6.71 8.30
C ILE A 147 -5.34 -7.70 9.44
N PHE A 148 -6.36 -8.54 9.31
CA PHE A 148 -6.91 -9.30 10.44
C PHE A 148 -6.28 -10.69 10.62
N VAL A 149 -5.75 -11.28 9.54
CA VAL A 149 -5.18 -12.64 9.58
C VAL A 149 -3.66 -12.59 9.65
N HIS A 150 -3.03 -11.84 8.74
CA HIS A 150 -1.58 -11.89 8.57
C HIS A 150 -0.82 -10.76 9.26
N GLY A 151 -1.42 -9.58 9.40
CA GLY A 151 -0.75 -8.39 9.94
C GLY A 151 0.38 -7.88 9.03
N PHE A 152 0.39 -8.21 7.75
CA PHE A 152 1.30 -7.64 6.76
C PHE A 152 0.45 -6.86 5.76
N VAL A 153 0.44 -5.53 5.92
CA VAL A 153 -0.58 -4.65 5.35
C VAL A 153 0.02 -3.76 4.29
N HIS A 154 -0.55 -3.79 3.09
CA HIS A 154 -0.25 -2.84 2.03
C HIS A 154 -0.73 -1.44 2.43
N CYS A 155 0.16 -0.45 2.40
CA CYS A 155 -0.15 0.89 2.92
C CYS A 155 -0.56 1.92 1.85
N ASP A 156 -0.46 1.57 0.57
CA ASP A 156 -0.87 2.45 -0.55
C ASP A 156 -1.95 1.83 -1.48
N PRO A 157 -3.23 1.80 -1.09
CA PRO A 157 -4.32 1.23 -1.89
C PRO A 157 -4.70 2.07 -3.13
N HIS A 158 -3.82 2.95 -3.62
CA HIS A 158 -4.14 3.84 -4.73
C HIS A 158 -4.70 3.07 -5.95
N PRO A 159 -5.80 3.54 -6.58
CA PRO A 159 -6.44 2.82 -7.69
C PRO A 159 -5.51 2.54 -8.88
N GLY A 160 -4.45 3.34 -9.05
CA GLY A 160 -3.43 3.10 -10.08
C GLY A 160 -2.55 1.86 -9.83
N ASN A 161 -2.48 1.35 -8.59
CA ASN A 161 -1.68 0.18 -8.23
C ASN A 161 -2.47 -1.12 -8.34
N VAL A 162 -3.76 -1.05 -8.71
CA VAL A 162 -4.67 -2.18 -8.76
C VAL A 162 -5.28 -2.28 -10.14
N LEU A 163 -4.97 -3.36 -10.86
CA LEU A 163 -5.68 -3.71 -12.09
C LEU A 163 -6.71 -4.79 -11.81
N VAL A 164 -7.78 -4.78 -12.59
CA VAL A 164 -8.85 -5.77 -12.54
C VAL A 164 -9.10 -6.27 -13.94
N ARG A 165 -9.02 -7.58 -14.14
CA ARG A 165 -9.35 -8.20 -15.42
C ARG A 165 -10.26 -9.41 -15.24
N LYS A 166 -10.89 -9.85 -16.33
CA LYS A 166 -11.54 -11.16 -16.35
C LYS A 166 -10.49 -12.20 -16.70
N CYS A 167 -10.28 -13.18 -15.82
CA CYS A 167 -9.45 -14.33 -16.10
C CYS A 167 -9.98 -15.04 -17.36
N LEU A 168 -9.12 -15.23 -18.37
CA LEU A 168 -9.52 -15.77 -19.68
C LEU A 168 -10.11 -17.18 -19.56
N GLN A 169 -9.58 -17.97 -18.63
CA GLN A 169 -9.93 -19.38 -18.41
C GLN A 169 -11.21 -19.51 -17.57
N SER A 170 -11.25 -18.87 -16.40
CA SER A 170 -12.36 -19.03 -15.45
C SER A 170 -13.52 -18.05 -15.66
N LYS A 171 -13.33 -17.01 -16.48
CA LYS A 171 -14.23 -15.84 -16.64
C LYS A 171 -14.52 -15.07 -15.35
N LYS A 172 -13.86 -15.42 -14.24
CA LYS A 172 -13.98 -14.73 -12.94
C LYS A 172 -13.09 -13.49 -12.90
N THR A 173 -13.45 -12.55 -12.04
CA THR A 173 -12.68 -11.35 -11.77
C THR A 173 -11.35 -11.72 -11.09
N GLU A 174 -10.26 -11.22 -11.65
CA GLU A 174 -8.90 -11.31 -11.12
C GLU A 174 -8.40 -9.89 -10.82
N ILE A 175 -7.87 -9.70 -9.62
CA ILE A 175 -7.20 -8.49 -9.15
C ILE A 175 -5.70 -8.70 -9.34
N ILE A 176 -5.03 -7.70 -9.90
CA ILE A 176 -3.58 -7.66 -10.06
C ILE A 176 -3.06 -6.48 -9.25
N LEU A 177 -2.27 -6.78 -8.22
CA LEU A 177 -1.62 -5.76 -7.39
C LEU A 177 -0.23 -5.50 -7.95
N LEU A 178 0.09 -4.24 -8.24
CA LEU A 178 1.28 -3.84 -8.99
C LEU A 178 2.38 -3.23 -8.12
N ASP A 179 1.99 -2.35 -7.19
CA ASP A 179 2.96 -1.67 -6.33
C ASP A 179 3.12 -2.46 -5.03
N HIS A 180 4.36 -2.59 -4.57
CA HIS A 180 4.68 -3.24 -3.31
C HIS A 180 5.70 -2.48 -2.46
N GLY A 181 5.84 -1.17 -2.69
CA GLY A 181 6.87 -0.33 -2.07
C GLY A 181 6.62 -0.07 -0.58
N LEU A 182 5.34 0.01 -0.16
CA LEU A 182 4.95 0.41 1.18
C LEU A 182 4.11 -0.66 1.88
N TYR A 183 4.72 -1.33 2.86
CA TYR A 183 4.05 -2.27 3.75
C TYR A 183 4.37 -1.98 5.21
N GLN A 184 3.40 -2.27 6.07
CA GLN A 184 3.58 -2.27 7.52
C GLN A 184 3.32 -3.67 8.08
N VAL A 185 4.15 -4.06 9.04
CA VAL A 185 3.91 -5.25 9.87
C VAL A 185 3.23 -4.80 11.16
N LEU A 186 2.02 -5.30 11.39
CA LEU A 186 1.30 -5.11 12.64
C LEU A 186 1.80 -6.10 13.68
N GLU A 187 2.18 -5.57 14.85
CA GLU A 187 2.49 -6.41 16.00
C GLU A 187 1.26 -7.25 16.40
N SER A 188 1.50 -8.46 16.92
CA SER A 188 0.41 -9.40 17.21
C SER A 188 -0.59 -8.84 18.23
N ASP A 189 -0.09 -8.16 19.26
CA ASP A 189 -0.96 -7.53 20.27
C ASP A 189 -1.77 -6.38 19.69
N PHE A 190 -1.14 -5.51 18.90
CA PHE A 190 -1.84 -4.44 18.19
C PHE A 190 -2.94 -5.01 17.31
N ARG A 191 -2.62 -6.00 16.47
CA ARG A 191 -3.57 -6.65 15.56
C ARG A 191 -4.74 -7.29 16.30
N LEU A 192 -4.48 -8.03 17.39
CA LEU A 192 -5.53 -8.65 18.18
C LEU A 192 -6.44 -7.63 18.86
N ASN A 193 -5.89 -6.54 19.40
CA ASN A 193 -6.71 -5.46 19.96
C ASN A 193 -7.54 -4.79 18.86
N TYR A 194 -6.99 -4.60 17.66
CA TYR A 194 -7.71 -4.07 16.51
C TYR A 194 -8.87 -4.99 16.06
N CYS A 195 -8.65 -6.32 15.99
CA CYS A 195 -9.71 -7.29 15.73
C CYS A 195 -10.84 -7.19 16.77
N ARG A 196 -10.47 -7.11 18.04
CA ARG A 196 -11.43 -7.03 19.15
C ARG A 196 -12.20 -5.71 19.17
N LEU A 197 -11.54 -4.61 18.78
CA LEU A 197 -12.21 -3.33 18.57
C LEU A 197 -13.29 -3.44 17.49
N TRP A 198 -12.96 -3.99 16.32
CA TRP A 198 -13.96 -4.20 15.26
C TRP A 198 -15.11 -5.11 15.68
N GLN A 199 -14.84 -6.18 16.43
CA GLN A 199 -15.89 -7.02 17.00
C GLN A 199 -16.81 -6.25 17.96
N ALA A 200 -16.25 -5.36 18.79
CA ALA A 200 -17.02 -4.53 19.70
C ALA A 200 -17.88 -3.51 18.95
N LEU A 201 -17.32 -2.84 17.92
CA LEU A 201 -18.03 -1.88 17.06
C LEU A 201 -19.21 -2.51 16.33
N ILE A 202 -19.04 -3.73 15.80
CA ILE A 202 -20.11 -4.48 15.12
C ILE A 202 -21.23 -4.83 16.09
N LYS A 203 -20.89 -5.22 17.32
CA LYS A 203 -21.85 -5.63 18.35
C LYS A 203 -22.48 -4.48 19.14
N GLY A 204 -21.99 -3.24 18.98
CA GLY A 204 -22.37 -2.12 19.84
C GLY A 204 -21.89 -2.26 21.29
N ASP A 205 -20.80 -3.00 21.54
CA ASP A 205 -20.21 -3.18 22.88
C ASP A 205 -19.32 -1.99 23.24
N MET A 206 -19.91 -0.94 23.82
CA MET A 206 -19.19 0.31 24.11
C MET A 206 -18.06 0.16 25.13
N SER A 207 -18.21 -0.73 26.11
CA SER A 207 -17.12 -1.04 27.06
C SER A 207 -15.95 -1.72 26.36
N GLY A 208 -16.23 -2.56 25.35
CA GLY A 208 -15.21 -3.13 24.46
C GLY A 208 -14.56 -2.06 23.58
N VAL A 209 -15.36 -1.18 22.96
CA VAL A 209 -14.88 -0.09 22.09
C VAL A 209 -13.90 0.81 22.84
N GLU A 210 -14.27 1.27 24.03
CA GLU A 210 -13.40 2.09 24.89
C GLU A 210 -12.11 1.33 25.24
N ARG A 211 -12.24 0.11 25.78
CA ARG A 211 -11.10 -0.69 26.24
C ARG A 211 -10.07 -0.94 25.13
N TYR A 212 -10.50 -1.34 23.94
CA TYR A 212 -9.58 -1.67 22.86
C TYR A 212 -9.05 -0.43 22.16
N SER A 213 -9.81 0.67 22.11
CA SER A 213 -9.29 1.94 21.61
C SER A 213 -8.18 2.51 22.52
N LEU A 214 -8.35 2.41 23.85
CA LEU A 214 -7.30 2.79 24.80
C LEU A 214 -6.02 1.97 24.59
N ARG A 215 -6.14 0.66 24.37
CA ARG A 215 -5.00 -0.23 24.08
C ARG A 215 -4.31 0.07 22.74
N LEU A 216 -5.01 0.70 21.81
CA LEU A 216 -4.47 1.16 20.53
C LEU A 216 -3.91 2.59 20.60
N GLY A 217 -3.92 3.21 21.78
CA GLY A 217 -3.35 4.55 22.00
C GLY A 217 -4.32 5.70 21.71
N ALA A 218 -5.61 5.45 21.50
CA ALA A 218 -6.59 6.51 21.23
C ALA A 218 -6.90 7.39 22.45
N GLY A 219 -6.59 6.91 23.67
CA GLY A 219 -6.86 7.66 24.90
C GLY A 219 -8.35 8.01 25.07
N ASP A 220 -8.62 9.16 25.66
CA ASP A 220 -9.97 9.70 25.85
C ASP A 220 -10.67 10.10 24.54
N LEU A 221 -9.92 10.15 23.43
CA LEU A 221 -10.44 10.41 22.09
C LEU A 221 -11.01 9.16 21.41
N TYR A 222 -11.20 8.05 22.16
CA TYR A 222 -11.79 6.83 21.62
C TYR A 222 -13.12 7.02 20.87
N PRO A 223 -14.03 7.97 21.24
CA PRO A 223 -15.26 8.16 20.49
C PRO A 223 -14.99 8.69 19.08
N LEU A 224 -14.09 9.67 18.98
CA LEU A 224 -13.66 10.23 17.71
C LEU A 224 -12.89 9.20 16.88
N PHE A 225 -12.00 8.43 17.52
CA PHE A 225 -11.26 7.36 16.87
C PHE A 225 -12.20 6.32 16.26
N ALA A 226 -13.23 5.89 17.00
CA ALA A 226 -14.24 4.97 16.50
C ALA A 226 -15.01 5.55 15.30
N CYS A 227 -15.45 6.81 15.37
CA CYS A 227 -16.12 7.50 14.26
C CYS A 227 -15.25 7.56 12.99
N VAL A 228 -13.98 7.96 13.13
CA VAL A 228 -13.02 8.03 12.02
C VAL A 228 -12.76 6.65 11.43
N LEU A 229 -12.61 5.64 12.29
CA LEU A 229 -12.30 4.28 11.87
C LEU A 229 -13.44 3.65 11.06
N THR A 230 -14.69 3.89 11.45
CA THR A 230 -15.85 3.31 10.77
C THR A 230 -16.41 4.21 9.68
N ALA A 231 -15.99 5.49 9.62
CA ALA A 231 -16.67 6.55 8.88
C ALA A 231 -18.17 6.59 9.20
N ARG A 232 -18.53 6.47 10.49
CA ARG A 232 -19.94 6.47 10.96
C ARG A 232 -20.12 7.46 12.08
N SER A 233 -21.35 7.94 12.24
CA SER A 233 -21.74 8.77 13.38
C SER A 233 -21.66 8.01 14.71
N TRP A 234 -21.48 8.75 15.80
CA TRP A 234 -21.46 8.20 17.15
C TRP A 234 -22.74 7.44 17.50
N THR A 235 -23.89 7.93 17.02
CA THR A 235 -25.19 7.29 17.20
C THR A 235 -25.21 5.89 16.57
N ALA A 236 -24.68 5.73 15.35
CA ALA A 236 -24.60 4.45 14.68
C ALA A 236 -23.66 3.48 15.40
N ILE A 237 -22.55 3.98 15.97
CA ILE A 237 -21.61 3.18 16.74
C ILE A 237 -22.26 2.62 18.02
N ASN A 238 -23.01 3.43 18.76
CA ASN A 238 -23.67 3.01 20.01
C ASN A 238 -24.71 1.90 19.82
N VAL A 239 -25.38 1.87 18.66
CA VAL A 239 -26.41 0.85 18.33
C VAL A 239 -25.78 -0.39 17.68
N GLY A 240 -24.55 -0.28 17.20
CA GLY A 240 -23.86 -1.29 16.40
C GLY A 240 -23.92 -0.97 14.91
N ILE A 241 -22.75 -0.89 14.27
CA ILE A 241 -22.62 -0.37 12.89
C ILE A 241 -23.31 -1.21 11.82
N SER A 242 -23.58 -2.48 12.11
CA SER A 242 -24.34 -3.39 11.22
C SER A 242 -25.85 -3.24 11.32
N SER A 243 -26.34 -2.62 12.39
CA SER A 243 -27.77 -2.48 12.68
C SER A 243 -28.38 -1.21 12.09
N VAL A 244 -27.54 -0.28 11.63
CA VAL A 244 -27.94 1.02 11.10
C VAL A 244 -27.42 1.15 9.66
N PRO A 245 -28.27 1.47 8.67
CA PRO A 245 -27.81 1.72 7.30
C PRO A 245 -26.94 2.98 7.22
N VAL A 246 -26.01 3.01 6.26
CA VAL A 246 -25.20 4.21 5.98
C VAL A 246 -26.10 5.30 5.39
N THR A 247 -26.00 6.52 5.91
CA THR A 247 -26.79 7.66 5.44
C THR A 247 -26.01 8.50 4.43
N HIS A 248 -26.68 9.29 3.59
CA HIS A 248 -26.00 10.18 2.63
C HIS A 248 -25.16 11.31 3.28
N SER A 249 -25.34 11.52 4.60
CA SER A 249 -24.58 12.48 5.40
C SER A 249 -23.34 11.88 6.09
N GLU A 250 -23.14 10.56 5.97
CA GLU A 250 -21.96 9.82 6.44
C GLU A 250 -21.09 9.44 5.23
#